data_AF-A0A529FAI3-F1
#
_entry.id   AF-A0A529FAI3-F1
#
_cell.length_a   1.000
_cell.length_b   1.000
_cell.length_c   1.000
_cell.angle_alpha   90.00
_cell.angle_beta   90.00
_cell.angle_gamma   90.00
#
_symmetry.space_group_name_H-M   'P 1'
#
loop_
_entity.id
_entity.type
_entity.pdbx_description
1 polymer ?
#
loop_
_entity_poly.entity_id
_entity_poly.type
_entity_poly.pdbx_seq_one_letter_code
_entity_poly.pdbx_strand_id
1 'polypeptide(L)'
;MSKTEDSKEGRRPAHRVRAVPDTPRREEKRAERRRQLIEAALEAIAERGFAACTVYDIARHAGLSHGLVNFHFDSKESLFECVIDMLAAEFRAAWQLALQHSEAGT
;
A
#
# COMPACT_ATOMS: atom_id res chain seq x y z
N MET A 1 -50.47 11.89 49.59
CA MET A 1 -49.18 12.56 49.87
C MET A 1 -48.07 11.73 49.26
N SER A 2 -47.21 12.39 48.46
CA SER A 2 -45.86 12.05 47.95
C SER A 2 -45.62 10.64 47.39
N LYS A 3 -45.29 10.49 46.09
CA LYS A 3 -43.93 10.63 45.47
C LYS A 3 -42.91 9.72 46.20
N THR A 4 -42.14 8.87 45.53
CA THR A 4 -41.00 9.29 44.68
C THR A 4 -40.42 8.10 43.87
N GLU A 5 -40.31 8.27 42.54
CA GLU A 5 -39.23 7.85 41.60
C GLU A 5 -38.78 6.37 41.64
N ASP A 6 -39.09 5.47 40.69
CA ASP A 6 -39.03 5.45 39.22
C ASP A 6 -37.73 5.89 38.53
N SER A 7 -37.29 4.99 37.63
CA SER A 7 -36.33 5.18 36.54
C SER A 7 -34.84 5.38 36.89
N LYS A 8 -34.16 4.24 37.08
CA LYS A 8 -32.71 4.13 36.89
C LYS A 8 -32.35 4.29 35.41
N GLU A 9 -31.65 5.38 35.12
CA GLU A 9 -30.48 5.46 34.26
C GLU A 9 -30.64 4.94 32.81
N GLY A 10 -31.37 5.70 32.00
CA GLY A 10 -31.29 5.62 30.55
C GLY A 10 -29.87 5.97 30.08
N ARG A 11 -29.10 4.94 29.75
CA ARG A 11 -27.76 5.03 29.18
C ARG A 11 -27.77 5.94 27.94
N ARG A 12 -27.12 7.09 28.05
CA ARG A 12 -26.98 8.13 27.00
C ARG A 12 -26.49 7.50 25.69
N PRO A 13 -27.10 7.80 24.51
CA PRO A 13 -26.52 7.40 23.25
C PRO A 13 -25.19 8.14 23.06
N ALA A 14 -24.09 7.39 23.02
CA ALA A 14 -22.78 7.92 22.69
C ALA A 14 -22.87 8.61 21.33
N HIS A 15 -22.60 9.91 21.34
CA HIS A 15 -22.43 10.77 20.17
C HIS A 15 -21.51 10.06 19.16
N ARG A 16 -22.10 9.53 18.08
CA ARG A 16 -21.37 9.02 16.92
C ARG A 16 -20.68 10.21 16.28
N VAL A 17 -19.46 10.50 16.74
CA VAL A 17 -18.57 11.46 16.08
C VAL A 17 -18.42 10.97 14.64
N ARG A 18 -19.06 11.67 13.70
CA ARG A 18 -18.80 11.47 12.29
C ARG A 18 -17.34 11.86 12.07
N ALA A 19 -16.48 10.86 11.93
CA ALA A 19 -15.07 11.09 11.64
C ALA A 19 -14.97 11.93 10.36
N VAL A 20 -14.26 13.06 10.47
CA VAL A 20 -13.91 13.92 9.33
C VAL A 20 -12.99 13.12 8.40
N PRO A 21 -13.11 13.23 7.06
CA PRO A 21 -12.30 12.45 6.14
C PRO A 21 -10.83 12.86 6.23
N ASP A 22 -9.99 12.01 6.82
CA ASP A 22 -8.53 12.10 6.78
C ASP A 22 -8.02 11.56 5.43
N THR A 23 -8.44 12.18 4.33
CA THR A 23 -8.22 11.66 2.97
C THR A 23 -6.76 11.67 2.53
N PRO A 24 -5.95 12.73 2.74
CA PRO A 24 -4.58 12.78 2.21
C PRO A 24 -3.68 11.72 2.86
N ARG A 25 -3.76 11.60 4.20
CA ARG A 25 -2.98 10.63 4.95
C ARG A 25 -3.35 9.18 4.62
N ARG A 26 -4.61 8.93 4.26
CA ARG A 26 -5.05 7.60 3.82
C ARG A 26 -4.52 7.27 2.43
N GLU A 27 -4.52 8.23 1.52
CA GLU A 27 -3.98 8.07 0.16
C GLU A 27 -2.46 7.85 0.19
N GLU A 28 -1.72 8.62 1.00
CA GLU A 28 -0.29 8.41 1.21
C GLU A 28 0.02 7.01 1.75
N LYS A 29 -0.69 6.56 2.79
CA LYS A 29 -0.55 5.19 3.30
C LYS A 29 -0.87 4.14 2.25
N ARG A 30 -1.88 4.39 1.42
CA ARG A 30 -2.26 3.48 0.33
C ARG A 30 -1.13 3.41 -0.72
N ALA A 31 -0.56 4.54 -1.10
CA ALA A 31 0.57 4.59 -2.02
C ALA A 31 1.81 3.86 -1.45
N GLU A 32 2.11 4.10 -0.17
CA GLU A 32 3.22 3.44 0.53
C GLU A 32 3.05 1.92 0.56
N ARG A 33 1.87 1.41 0.92
CA ARG A 33 1.59 -0.04 0.90
C ARG A 33 1.70 -0.61 -0.50
N ARG A 34 1.25 0.13 -1.51
CA ARG A 34 1.38 -0.30 -2.91
C ARG A 34 2.84 -0.41 -3.32
N ARG A 35 3.68 0.57 -2.97
CA ARG A 35 5.13 0.55 -3.22
C ARG A 35 5.81 -0.63 -2.53
N GLN A 36 5.51 -0.83 -1.25
CA GLN A 36 6.05 -1.93 -0.45
C GLN A 36 5.75 -3.31 -1.08
N LEU A 37 4.56 -3.49 -1.64
CA LEU A 37 4.19 -4.73 -2.34
C LEU A 37 4.97 -4.94 -3.64
N ILE A 38 5.28 -3.86 -4.38
CA ILE A 38 6.07 -3.94 -5.61
C ILE A 38 7.52 -4.31 -5.30
N GLU A 39 8.13 -3.66 -4.31
CA GLU A 39 9.49 -3.98 -3.86
C GLU A 39 9.59 -5.43 -3.36
N ALA A 40 8.65 -5.87 -2.52
CA ALA A 40 8.60 -7.25 -2.04
C ALA A 40 8.43 -8.29 -3.16
N ALA A 41 7.71 -7.95 -4.23
CA ALA A 41 7.58 -8.85 -5.36
C ALA A 41 8.84 -8.94 -6.20
N LEU A 42 9.56 -7.83 -6.38
CA LEU A 42 10.88 -7.86 -7.01
C LEU A 42 11.80 -8.84 -6.27
N GLU A 43 11.86 -8.76 -4.95
CA GLU A 43 12.65 -9.67 -4.11
C GLU A 43 12.20 -11.13 -4.26
N ALA A 44 10.90 -11.41 -4.09
CA ALA A 44 10.37 -12.77 -4.18
C ALA A 44 10.61 -13.39 -5.57
N ILE A 45 10.52 -12.59 -6.64
CA ILE A 45 10.80 -13.03 -8.01
C ILE A 45 12.30 -13.25 -8.22
N ALA A 46 13.16 -12.39 -7.66
CA ALA A 46 14.61 -12.55 -7.75
C ALA A 46 15.09 -13.83 -7.06
N GLU A 47 14.46 -14.22 -5.95
CA GLU A 47 14.82 -15.41 -5.19
C GLU A 47 14.33 -16.72 -5.83
N ARG A 48 13.11 -16.74 -6.41
CA ARG A 48 12.43 -17.99 -6.81
C ARG A 48 12.10 -18.07 -8.30
N GLY A 49 12.24 -16.96 -9.02
CA GLY A 49 11.75 -16.80 -10.38
C GLY A 49 10.24 -16.52 -10.43
N PHE A 50 9.82 -15.89 -11.53
CA PHE A 50 8.43 -15.41 -11.70
C PHE A 50 7.39 -16.54 -11.63
N ALA A 51 7.64 -17.68 -12.28
CA ALA A 51 6.68 -18.79 -12.35
C ALA A 51 6.39 -19.39 -10.97
N ALA A 52 7.42 -19.58 -10.13
CA ALA A 52 7.30 -20.19 -8.82
C ALA A 52 6.84 -19.21 -7.72
N CYS A 53 6.95 -17.90 -7.95
CA CYS A 53 6.48 -16.88 -7.01
C CYS A 53 4.94 -16.88 -6.91
N THR A 54 4.40 -16.75 -5.70
CA THR A 54 2.96 -16.64 -5.44
C THR A 54 2.61 -15.31 -4.76
N VAL A 55 1.34 -14.91 -4.82
CA VAL A 55 0.83 -13.73 -4.08
C VAL A 55 1.04 -13.87 -2.57
N TYR A 56 0.99 -15.10 -2.06
CA TYR A 56 1.29 -15.40 -0.65
C TYR A 56 2.76 -15.14 -0.30
N ASP A 57 3.70 -15.55 -1.14
CA ASP A 57 5.12 -15.28 -0.92
C ASP A 57 5.37 -13.76 -0.89
N ILE A 58 4.79 -13.02 -1.83
CA ILE A 58 4.91 -11.55 -1.91
C ILE A 58 4.37 -10.89 -0.64
N ALA A 59 3.18 -11.30 -0.18
CA ALA A 59 2.59 -10.79 1.06
C ALA A 59 3.50 -11.03 2.26
N ARG A 60 4.12 -12.22 2.33
CA ARG A 60 5.07 -12.60 3.38
C ARG A 60 6.33 -11.75 3.34
N HIS A 61 6.93 -11.56 2.16
CA HIS A 61 8.10 -10.68 1.98
C HIS A 61 7.78 -9.24 2.40
N ALA A 62 6.60 -8.73 2.02
CA ALA A 62 6.17 -7.38 2.40
C ALA A 62 5.81 -7.25 3.89
N GLY A 63 5.66 -8.35 4.64
CA GLY A 63 5.10 -8.30 6.00
C GLY A 63 3.65 -7.79 6.03
N LEU A 64 2.89 -8.02 4.95
CA LEU A 64 1.52 -7.56 4.77
C LEU A 64 0.55 -8.75 4.66
N SER A 65 -0.75 -8.48 4.84
CA SER A 65 -1.76 -9.53 4.71
C SER A 65 -2.06 -9.83 3.24
N HIS A 66 -2.40 -11.08 2.94
CA HIS A 66 -2.83 -11.48 1.60
C HIS A 66 -4.04 -10.68 1.10
N GLY A 67 -4.98 -10.35 2.00
CA GLY A 67 -6.14 -9.52 1.67
C GLY A 67 -5.76 -8.09 1.26
N LEU A 68 -4.65 -7.55 1.78
CA LEU A 68 -4.16 -6.25 1.36
C LEU A 68 -3.55 -6.31 -0.05
N VAL A 69 -2.88 -7.42 -0.42
CA VAL A 69 -2.37 -7.58 -1.79
C VAL A 69 -3.52 -7.61 -2.79
N ASN A 70 -4.55 -8.43 -2.52
CA ASN A 70 -5.76 -8.51 -3.35
C ASN A 70 -6.55 -7.19 -3.43
N PHE A 71 -6.38 -6.29 -2.46
CA PHE A 71 -6.98 -4.95 -2.51
C PHE A 71 -6.23 -4.01 -3.47
N HIS A 72 -4.93 -4.24 -3.69
CA HIS A 72 -4.09 -3.39 -4.53
C HIS A 72 -3.89 -3.95 -5.95
N PHE A 73 -3.92 -5.27 -6.11
CA PHE A 73 -3.60 -5.95 -7.35
C PHE A 73 -4.58 -7.10 -7.60
N ASP A 74 -5.04 -7.20 -8.84
CA ASP A 74 -6.00 -8.23 -9.27
C ASP A 74 -5.30 -9.57 -9.54
N SER A 75 -3.99 -9.54 -9.78
CA SER A 75 -3.19 -10.74 -10.11
C SER A 75 -1.70 -10.56 -9.80
N LYS A 76 -0.94 -11.67 -9.87
CA LYS A 76 0.52 -11.61 -9.79
C LYS A 76 1.12 -10.88 -10.99
N GLU A 77 0.51 -11.03 -12.16
CA GLU A 77 0.94 -10.42 -13.42
C GLU A 77 0.81 -8.89 -13.36
N SER A 78 -0.30 -8.35 -12.86
CA SER A 78 -0.48 -6.89 -12.71
C SER A 78 0.50 -6.28 -11.70
N LEU A 79 0.86 -7.04 -10.67
CA LEU A 79 1.91 -6.65 -9.74
C LEU A 79 3.28 -6.67 -10.43
N PHE A 80 3.57 -7.70 -11.21
CA PHE A 80 4.82 -7.81 -11.97
C PHE A 80 4.98 -6.71 -13.04
N GLU A 81 3.91 -6.34 -13.74
CA GLU A 81 3.91 -5.18 -14.65
C GLU A 81 4.38 -3.91 -13.92
N CYS A 82 3.92 -3.70 -12.68
CA CYS A 82 4.34 -2.55 -11.88
C CYS A 82 5.81 -2.63 -11.46
N VAL A 83 6.35 -3.84 -11.26
CA VAL A 83 7.80 -4.04 -11.03
C VAL A 83 8.59 -3.62 -12.27
N ILE A 84 8.14 -4.04 -13.46
CA ILE A 84 8.79 -3.65 -14.73
C ILE A 84 8.73 -2.13 -14.93
N ASP A 85 7.59 -1.49 -14.68
CA ASP A 85 7.42 -0.04 -14.79
C ASP A 85 8.37 0.71 -13.84
N MET A 86 8.50 0.24 -12.60
CA MET A 86 9.41 0.80 -11.60
C MET A 86 10.87 0.73 -12.09
N LEU A 87 11.33 -0.46 -12.50
CA LEU A 87 12.70 -0.66 -13.00
C LEU A 87 12.97 0.15 -14.28
N ALA A 88 12.00 0.23 -15.19
CA ALA A 88 12.12 1.02 -16.40
C ALA A 88 12.22 2.52 -16.10
N ALA A 89 11.49 3.01 -15.10
CA ALA A 89 11.57 4.40 -14.65
C ALA A 89 12.93 4.70 -14.00
N GLU A 90 13.42 3.81 -13.13
CA GLU A 90 14.75 3.94 -12.51
C GLU A 90 15.87 3.94 -13.55
N PHE A 91 15.83 3.00 -14.50
CA PHE A 91 16.79 2.93 -15.60
C PHE A 91 16.76 4.21 -16.44
N ARG A 92 15.57 4.70 -16.78
CA ARG A 92 15.40 5.95 -17.53
C ARG A 92 16.00 7.15 -16.79
N ALA A 93 15.75 7.26 -15.48
CA ALA A 93 16.30 8.33 -14.66
C ALA A 93 17.84 8.27 -14.60
N ALA A 94 18.40 7.06 -14.47
CA ALA A 94 19.85 6.86 -14.48
C ALA A 94 20.49 7.33 -15.80
N TRP A 95 19.87 6.98 -16.94
CA TRP A 95 20.34 7.45 -18.24
C TRP A 95 20.23 8.96 -18.42
N GLN A 96 19.11 9.56 -17.98
CA GLN A 96 18.93 11.01 -18.04
C GLN A 96 20.03 11.73 -17.25
N LEU A 97 20.36 11.25 -16.05
CA LEU A 97 21.42 11.81 -15.24
C LEU A 97 22.78 11.66 -15.95
N ALA A 98 23.10 10.49 -16.50
CA ALA A 98 24.36 10.25 -17.20
C ALA A 98 24.52 11.16 -18.44
N LEU A 99 23.46 11.34 -19.22
CA LEU A 99 23.47 12.22 -20.40
C LEU A 99 23.68 13.68 -20.01
N GLN A 100 23.03 14.16 -18.95
CA GLN A 100 23.22 15.53 -18.45
C GLN A 100 24.68 15.80 -18.04
N HIS A 101 25.36 14.83 -17.44
CA HIS A 101 26.78 14.97 -17.07
C HIS A 101 27.70 14.98 -18.30
N SER A 102 27.32 14.31 -19.40
CA SER A 102 28.10 14.30 -20.64
C SER A 102 28.02 15.61 -21.43
N GLU A 103 26.88 16.32 -21.36
CA GLU A 103 26.69 17.60 -22.05
C GLU A 103 27.25 18.80 -21.27
N ALA A 104 27.40 18.67 -19.94
CA ALA A 104 27.94 19.73 -19.09
C ALA A 104 29.48 19.85 -19.10
N GLY A 105 30.18 19.01 -19.89
CA GLY A 105 31.63 18.87 -19.90
C GLY A 105 32.36 19.27 -21.19
N THR A 106 31.73 20.01 -22.11
CA THR A 106 32.39 20.60 -23.30
C THR A 106 32.37 22.11 -23.23
#